data_AF-A0A2C9WGV9-F1
#
_entry.id   AF-A0A2C9WGV9-F1
#
_cell.length_a   1.000
_cell.length_b   1.000
_cell.length_c   1.000
_cell.angle_alpha   90.00
_cell.angle_beta   90.00
_cell.angle_gamma   90.00
#
_symmetry.space_group_name_H-M   'P 1'
#
loop_
_entity.id
_entity.type
_entity.pdbx_description
1 polymer ?
#
loop_
_entity_poly.entity_id
_entity_poly.type
_entity_poly.pdbx_seq_one_letter_code
_entity_poly.pdbx_strand_id
1 'polypeptide(L)'
;MALNNGLRSASKLLSASESILSKSVNRGFHSTGVKRMGGHGHDEPYYLHAKHMYNLDKMKYQKIKIPLAVFTVFMIGATVPVWAVNFQQKKTASA
;
A
#
# COMPACT_ATOMS: atom_id res chain seq x y z
N MET A 1 17.66 18.84 -38.02
CA MET A 1 17.01 19.85 -37.17
C MET A 1 15.67 19.31 -36.66
N ALA A 2 15.67 18.49 -35.60
CA ALA A 2 14.45 17.85 -35.07
C ALA A 2 14.24 18.08 -33.55
N LEU A 3 15.26 18.58 -32.84
CA LEU A 3 15.22 18.75 -31.38
C LEU A 3 14.45 20.01 -30.94
N ASN A 4 14.40 21.06 -31.79
CA ASN A 4 13.82 22.35 -31.43
C ASN A 4 12.28 22.30 -31.25
N ASN A 5 11.61 21.37 -31.93
CA ASN A 5 10.16 21.21 -31.82
C ASN A 5 9.74 20.43 -30.56
N GLY A 6 10.62 19.55 -30.05
CA GLY A 6 10.36 18.75 -28.84
C GLY A 6 10.35 19.58 -27.57
N LEU A 7 11.28 20.52 -27.42
CA LEU A 7 11.36 21.40 -26.25
C LEU A 7 10.13 22.31 -26.08
N ARG A 8 9.54 22.79 -27.19
CA ARG A 8 8.31 23.61 -27.16
C ARG A 8 7.06 22.81 -26.80
N SER A 9 7.09 21.49 -26.99
CA SER A 9 5.99 20.59 -26.62
C SER A 9 6.11 20.12 -25.16
N ALA A 10 7.34 19.87 -24.69
CA ALA A 10 7.63 19.53 -23.30
C ALA A 10 7.32 20.69 -22.33
N SER A 11 7.53 21.95 -22.73
CA SER A 11 7.17 23.11 -21.90
C SER A 11 5.65 23.28 -21.70
N LYS A 12 4.83 22.85 -22.68
CA LYS A 12 3.37 22.79 -22.53
C LYS A 12 2.92 21.68 -21.56
N LEU A 13 3.63 20.55 -21.54
CA LEU A 13 3.40 19.49 -20.54
C LEU A 13 3.78 19.95 -19.13
N LEU A 14 4.88 20.70 -18.98
CA LEU A 14 5.27 21.27 -17.69
C LEU A 14 4.27 22.33 -17.18
N SER A 15 3.74 23.19 -18.07
CA SER A 15 2.68 24.14 -17.72
C SER A 15 1.34 23.45 -17.40
N ALA A 16 1.02 22.33 -18.07
CA ALA A 16 -0.13 21.50 -17.71
C ALA A 16 0.06 20.79 -16.34
N SER A 17 1.30 20.45 -15.96
CA SER A 17 1.58 19.83 -14.66
C SER A 17 1.43 20.77 -13.47
N GLU A 18 1.42 22.10 -13.64
CA GLU A 18 1.06 23.02 -12.55
C GLU A 18 -0.38 22.81 -12.07
N SER A 19 -1.31 22.45 -12.97
CA SER A 19 -2.70 22.16 -12.63
C SER A 19 -2.90 20.81 -11.90
N ILE A 20 -1.93 19.89 -12.04
CA ILE A 20 -1.92 18.58 -11.36
C ILE A 20 -1.19 18.68 -10.02
N LEU A 21 -0.16 19.54 -9.92
CA LEU A 21 0.62 19.78 -8.70
C LEU A 21 -0.07 20.71 -7.69
N SER A 22 -1.08 21.47 -8.09
CA SER A 22 -1.76 22.46 -7.24
C SER A 22 -3.08 22.00 -6.62
N LYS A 23 -3.38 20.70 -6.65
CA LYS A 23 -4.29 20.14 -5.64
C LYS A 23 -3.44 19.63 -4.49
N SER A 24 -3.12 20.54 -3.57
CA SER A 24 -2.73 20.21 -2.20
C SER A 24 -3.90 19.43 -1.58
N VAL A 25 -3.94 18.13 -1.85
CA VAL A 25 -4.77 17.20 -1.12
C VAL A 25 -4.20 17.24 0.27
N ASN A 26 -4.99 17.78 1.20
CA ASN A 26 -4.72 17.74 2.62
C ASN A 26 -4.74 16.27 3.07
N ARG A 27 -3.64 15.54 2.78
CA ARG A 27 -3.33 14.25 3.36
C ARG A 27 -2.90 14.54 4.80
N GLY A 28 -3.89 14.86 5.63
CA GLY A 28 -3.71 14.84 7.07
C GLY A 28 -3.30 13.42 7.44
N PHE A 29 -2.07 13.24 7.91
CA PHE A 29 -1.69 12.02 8.60
C PHE A 29 -2.55 11.96 9.86
N HIS A 30 -3.58 11.11 9.85
CA HIS A 30 -4.37 10.84 11.03
C HIS A 30 -3.50 10.00 11.97
N SER A 31 -2.73 10.69 12.80
CA SER A 31 -2.08 10.11 13.96
C SER A 31 -3.19 9.57 14.86
N THR A 32 -3.33 8.24 14.91
CA THR A 32 -4.10 7.60 15.98
C THR A 32 -3.29 7.77 17.26
N GLY A 33 -3.45 8.92 17.91
CA GLY A 33 -2.85 9.18 19.21
C GLY A 33 -3.23 8.08 20.20
N VAL A 34 -2.26 7.63 21.00
CA VAL A 34 -2.50 6.74 22.13
C VAL A 34 -3.55 7.39 23.03
N LYS A 35 -4.71 6.72 23.17
CA LYS A 35 -5.81 7.13 24.05
C LYS A 35 -5.24 7.24 25.46
N ARG A 36 -5.22 8.47 26.02
CA ARG A 36 -4.72 8.74 27.38
C ARG A 36 -5.54 7.92 28.38
N MET A 37 -4.86 7.06 29.14
CA MET A 37 -5.44 6.29 30.24
C MET A 37 -5.69 7.23 31.43
N GLY A 38 -6.95 7.33 31.85
CA GLY A 38 -7.33 8.01 33.07
C GLY A 38 -8.83 8.32 33.08
N GLY A 39 -9.61 7.56 33.84
CA GLY A 39 -11.00 7.90 34.11
C GLY A 39 -11.89 6.66 34.30
N HIS A 40 -12.39 6.51 35.52
CA HIS A 40 -13.32 5.50 36.00
C HIS A 40 -14.53 5.31 35.05
N GLY A 41 -14.55 4.19 34.33
CA GLY A 41 -15.60 3.80 33.40
C GLY A 41 -15.15 2.57 32.62
N HIS A 42 -16.06 1.64 32.38
CA HIS A 42 -15.88 0.39 31.63
C HIS A 42 -15.53 0.62 30.14
N ASP A 43 -14.43 1.30 29.87
CA ASP A 43 -13.89 1.64 28.54
C ASP A 43 -12.64 0.81 28.23
N GLU A 44 -12.56 -0.40 28.79
CA GLU A 44 -11.56 -1.38 28.39
C GLU A 44 -11.83 -1.78 26.94
N PRO A 45 -10.81 -1.71 26.05
CA PRO A 45 -11.04 -2.00 24.65
C PRO A 45 -11.57 -3.43 24.50
N TYR A 46 -12.61 -3.57 23.68
CA TYR A 46 -13.40 -4.79 23.44
C TYR A 46 -12.58 -6.09 23.31
N TYR A 47 -11.32 -6.02 22.89
CA TYR A 47 -10.44 -7.17 22.73
C TYR A 47 -9.87 -7.75 24.04
N LEU A 48 -9.86 -7.00 25.16
CA LEU A 48 -9.26 -7.46 26.43
C LEU A 48 -10.11 -8.51 27.16
N HIS A 49 -11.43 -8.38 27.09
CA HIS A 49 -12.39 -9.31 27.71
C HIS A 49 -13.26 -10.00 26.66
N ALA A 50 -12.78 -10.13 25.42
CA ALA A 50 -13.52 -10.82 24.38
C ALA A 50 -13.65 -12.31 24.68
N LYS A 51 -14.84 -12.87 24.48
CA LYS A 51 -15.09 -14.32 24.61
C LYS A 51 -14.25 -15.18 23.64
N HIS A 52 -13.85 -14.61 22.50
CA HIS A 52 -13.05 -15.27 21.48
C HIS A 52 -11.79 -14.45 21.20
N MET A 53 -10.65 -15.13 21.06
CA MET A 53 -9.33 -14.52 20.84
C MET A 53 -9.27 -13.69 19.55
N TYR A 54 -9.94 -14.17 18.48
CA TYR A 54 -10.09 -13.42 17.24
C TYR A 54 -11.57 -13.14 16.99
N ASN A 55 -11.88 -11.88 16.67
CA ASN A 55 -13.21 -11.49 16.22
C ASN A 55 -13.17 -11.10 14.75
N LEU A 56 -13.08 -12.11 13.89
CA LEU A 56 -12.96 -11.95 12.45
C LEU A 56 -14.24 -11.34 11.86
N ASP A 57 -15.42 -11.71 12.38
CA ASP A 57 -16.72 -11.24 11.88
C ASP A 57 -16.96 -9.74 12.08
N LYS A 58 -16.32 -9.14 13.10
CA LYS A 58 -16.35 -7.69 13.33
C LYS A 58 -15.38 -6.92 12.42
N MET A 59 -14.59 -7.59 11.59
CA MET A 59 -13.63 -6.93 10.70
C MET A 59 -14.34 -6.30 9.50
N LYS A 60 -14.23 -4.97 9.35
CA LYS A 60 -14.77 -4.26 8.17
C LYS A 60 -14.12 -4.78 6.88
N TYR A 61 -14.95 -5.18 5.91
CA TYR A 61 -14.56 -5.75 4.61
C TYR A 61 -13.81 -7.10 4.70
N GLN A 62 -14.08 -7.91 5.72
CA GLN A 62 -13.47 -9.24 5.91
C GLN A 62 -13.50 -10.11 4.65
N LYS A 63 -14.66 -10.18 3.97
CA LYS A 63 -14.85 -10.98 2.75
C LYS A 63 -13.93 -10.58 1.58
N ILE A 64 -13.36 -9.37 1.61
CA ILE A 64 -12.39 -8.90 0.61
C ILE A 64 -10.96 -9.04 1.15
N LYS A 65 -10.73 -8.71 2.42
CA LYS A 65 -9.40 -8.72 3.03
C LYS A 65 -8.81 -10.12 3.16
N ILE A 66 -9.60 -11.11 3.57
CA ILE A 66 -9.12 -12.48 3.72
C ILE A 66 -8.67 -13.07 2.38
N PRO A 67 -9.49 -13.09 1.30
CA PRO A 67 -9.02 -13.63 0.02
C PRO A 67 -7.89 -12.81 -0.59
N LEU A 68 -7.89 -11.48 -0.43
CA LEU A 68 -6.77 -10.65 -0.88
C LEU A 68 -5.47 -11.03 -0.18
N ALA A 69 -5.50 -11.20 1.15
CA ALA A 69 -4.33 -11.61 1.92
C ALA A 69 -3.81 -12.98 1.48
N VAL A 70 -4.71 -13.96 1.30
CA VAL A 70 -4.35 -15.30 0.80
C VAL A 70 -3.72 -15.20 -0.59
N PHE A 71 -4.33 -14.42 -1.50
CA PHE A 71 -3.80 -14.21 -2.85
C PHE A 71 -2.41 -13.56 -2.83
N THR A 72 -2.19 -12.56 -1.97
CA THR A 72 -0.87 -11.93 -1.86
C THR A 72 0.20 -12.89 -1.37
N VAL A 73 -0.10 -13.72 -0.38
CA VAL A 73 0.85 -14.72 0.13
C VAL A 73 1.16 -15.76 -0.94
N PHE A 74 0.13 -16.24 -1.65
CA PHE A 74 0.31 -17.16 -2.77
C PHE A 74 1.19 -16.56 -3.88
N MET A 75 0.91 -15.33 -4.28
CA MET A 75 1.67 -14.65 -5.33
C MET A 75 3.13 -14.45 -4.96
N ILE A 76 3.43 -14.08 -3.71
CA ILE A 76 4.81 -13.97 -3.22
C ILE A 76 5.48 -15.36 -3.25
N GLY A 77 4.80 -16.39 -2.74
CA GLY A 77 5.30 -17.76 -2.70
C GLY A 77 5.61 -18.35 -4.08
N ALA A 78 4.87 -17.97 -5.11
CA ALA A 78 5.11 -18.42 -6.49
C ALA A 78 6.09 -17.53 -7.27
N THR A 79 6.01 -16.22 -7.11
CA THR A 79 6.82 -15.26 -7.90
C THR A 79 8.29 -15.31 -7.49
N VAL A 80 8.60 -15.43 -6.20
CA VAL A 80 9.98 -15.43 -5.70
C VAL A 80 10.80 -16.60 -6.27
N PRO A 81 10.34 -17.87 -6.23
CA PRO A 81 11.07 -18.99 -6.81
C PRO A 81 11.25 -18.86 -8.34
N VAL A 82 10.22 -18.46 -9.07
CA VAL A 82 10.29 -18.27 -10.54
C VAL A 82 11.34 -17.21 -10.89
N TRP A 83 11.34 -16.10 -10.15
CA TRP A 83 12.33 -15.05 -10.35
C TRP A 83 13.74 -15.52 -10.01
N ALA A 84 13.92 -16.29 -8.93
CA ALA A 84 15.22 -16.83 -8.54
C ALA A 84 15.80 -17.77 -9.61
N VAL A 85 14.99 -18.64 -10.19
CA VAL A 85 15.42 -19.53 -11.28
C VAL A 85 15.82 -18.72 -12.52
N ASN A 86 15.00 -17.75 -12.93
CA ASN A 86 15.31 -16.89 -14.09
C ASN A 86 16.59 -16.09 -13.87
N PHE A 87 16.79 -15.56 -12.66
CA PHE A 87 18.01 -14.88 -12.28
C PHE A 87 19.24 -15.80 -12.38
N GLN A 88 19.13 -17.05 -11.93
CA GLN A 88 20.21 -18.02 -12.01
C GLN A 88 20.52 -18.40 -13.46
N GLN A 89 19.50 -18.65 -14.28
CA GLN A 89 19.68 -18.95 -15.71
C GLN A 89 20.36 -17.80 -16.45
N LYS A 90 20.01 -16.54 -16.14
CA LYS A 90 20.68 -15.36 -16.69
C LYS A 90 22.15 -15.28 -16.33
N LYS A 91 22.53 -15.69 -15.12
CA LYS A 91 23.95 -15.77 -14.72
C LYS A 91 24.71 -16.86 -15.48
N THR A 92 24.10 -18.02 -15.68
CA THR A 92 24.71 -19.14 -16.42
C THR A 92 24.83 -18.85 -17.92
N ALA A 93 23.83 -18.21 -18.54
CA ALA A 93 23.84 -17.89 -19.96
C ALA A 93 24.78 -16.72 -20.33
N SER A 94 25.22 -15.93 -19.34
CA SER A 94 26.15 -14.83 -19.52
C SER A 94 27.62 -15.24 -19.33
N ALA A 95 27.88 -16.51 -18.99
CA ALA A 95 29.21 -17.07 -18.77
C ALA A 95 29.73 -17.79 -20.02
#